data_AF-A0A9E5XS10-F1
#
_entry.id   AF-A0A9E5XS10-F1
#
_cell.length_a   1.000
_cell.length_b   1.000
_cell.length_c   1.000
_cell.angle_alpha   90.00
_cell.angle_beta   90.00
_cell.angle_gamma   90.00
#
_symmetry.space_group_name_H-M   'P 1'
#
loop_
_entity.id
_entity.type
_entity.pdbx_description
1 polymer ?
#
loop_
_entity_poly.entity_id
_entity_poly.type
_entity_poly.pdbx_seq_one_letter_code
_entity_poly.pdbx_strand_id
1 'polypeptide(L)'
;MTILVSGLFSAAESYGKTTATVEIIIMLLVAFILGYMLRYFLEKSKDQTDWKAKFESLQHEHEMLDKRFSLIRDENRQLTTELDECRKKALSARNTGYGFAGTAAKTAAPARKDDLKVVEGIGPKIEQLLYAEAIYTWEDLADTPVERLRQILDKAGPRYRVHDPESWPFQARMAAGGRWDELEKWQEEHKYGKF
;
A
#
# COMPACT_ATOMS: atom_id res chain seq x y z
N MET A 1 -46.91 37.90 -74.23
CA MET A 1 -45.81 38.10 -73.25
C MET A 1 -46.29 38.00 -71.79
N THR A 2 -47.51 37.51 -71.53
CA THR A 2 -48.15 37.53 -70.19
C THR A 2 -48.16 36.18 -69.47
N ILE A 3 -47.92 35.07 -70.18
CA ILE A 3 -47.99 33.70 -69.62
C ILE A 3 -46.65 33.27 -68.96
N LEU A 4 -45.52 33.89 -69.37
CA LEU A 4 -44.21 33.55 -68.81
C LEU A 4 -43.96 34.18 -67.43
N VAL A 5 -44.58 35.33 -67.13
CA VAL A 5 -44.38 36.04 -65.84
C VAL A 5 -45.17 35.37 -64.70
N SER A 6 -46.33 34.77 -65.01
CA SER A 6 -47.19 34.09 -64.03
C SER A 6 -46.62 32.75 -63.54
N GLY A 7 -45.92 32.00 -64.40
CA GLY A 7 -45.26 30.74 -64.00
C GLY A 7 -44.05 30.95 -63.07
N LEU A 8 -43.27 32.02 -63.29
CA LEU A 8 -42.12 32.38 -62.46
C LEU A 8 -42.53 32.85 -61.05
N PHE A 9 -43.66 33.53 -60.92
CA PHE A 9 -44.19 33.98 -59.63
C PHE A 9 -44.71 32.81 -58.79
N SER A 10 -45.39 31.83 -59.42
CA SER A 10 -45.87 30.62 -58.72
C SER A 10 -44.72 29.74 -58.22
N ALA A 11 -43.63 29.63 -58.99
CA ALA A 11 -42.44 28.90 -58.56
C ALA A 11 -41.79 29.56 -57.33
N ALA A 12 -41.62 30.89 -57.33
CA ALA A 12 -41.00 31.62 -56.21
C ALA A 12 -41.76 31.47 -54.88
N GLU A 13 -43.10 31.46 -54.91
CA GLU A 13 -43.92 31.25 -53.71
C GLU A 13 -43.83 29.80 -53.19
N SER A 14 -43.71 28.82 -54.09
CA SER A 14 -43.49 27.41 -53.72
C SER A 14 -42.11 27.21 -53.08
N TYR A 15 -41.06 27.85 -53.63
CA TYR A 15 -39.70 27.78 -53.08
C TYR A 15 -39.65 28.31 -51.63
N GLY A 16 -40.30 29.45 -51.35
CA GLY A 16 -40.35 30.02 -50.00
C GLY A 16 -41.08 29.16 -48.96
N LYS A 17 -42.13 28.43 -49.35
CA LYS A 17 -42.84 27.49 -48.46
C LYS A 17 -41.99 26.25 -48.16
N THR A 18 -41.27 25.74 -49.15
CA THR A 18 -40.38 24.58 -48.97
C THR A 18 -39.17 24.87 -48.10
N THR A 19 -38.55 26.06 -48.21
CA THR A 19 -37.40 26.44 -47.36
C THR A 19 -37.82 26.60 -45.91
N ALA A 20 -38.94 27.27 -45.63
CA ALA A 20 -39.48 27.42 -44.29
C ALA A 20 -39.81 26.06 -43.65
N THR A 21 -40.36 25.12 -44.44
CA THR A 21 -40.68 23.77 -43.94
C THR A 21 -39.41 22.98 -43.60
N VAL A 22 -38.36 23.08 -44.42
CA VAL A 22 -37.08 22.40 -44.19
C VAL A 22 -36.36 22.98 -42.96
N GLU A 23 -36.34 24.30 -42.78
CA GLU A 23 -35.74 24.94 -41.62
C GLU A 23 -36.41 24.50 -40.31
N ILE A 24 -37.75 24.44 -40.29
CA ILE A 24 -38.51 23.95 -39.13
C ILE A 24 -38.12 22.49 -38.82
N ILE A 25 -38.01 21.63 -39.82
CA ILE A 25 -37.61 20.23 -39.63
C ILE A 25 -36.19 20.13 -39.05
N ILE A 26 -35.24 20.95 -39.56
CA ILE A 26 -33.86 20.98 -39.05
C ILE A 26 -33.83 21.43 -37.59
N MET A 27 -34.58 22.49 -37.22
CA MET A 27 -34.65 22.95 -35.83
C MET A 27 -35.23 21.89 -34.89
N LEU A 28 -36.26 21.15 -35.33
CA LEU A 28 -36.84 20.05 -34.55
C LEU A 28 -35.85 18.90 -34.36
N LEU A 29 -35.07 18.56 -35.41
CA LEU A 29 -34.02 17.53 -35.31
C LEU A 29 -32.89 17.95 -34.37
N VAL A 30 -32.44 19.21 -34.45
CA VAL A 30 -31.40 19.74 -33.56
C VAL A 30 -31.90 19.77 -32.11
N ALA A 31 -33.12 20.23 -31.86
CA ALA A 31 -33.72 20.22 -30.53
C ALA A 31 -33.86 18.80 -29.96
N PHE A 32 -34.25 17.83 -30.79
CA PHE A 32 -34.35 16.42 -30.40
C PHE A 32 -32.97 15.84 -30.05
N ILE A 33 -31.95 16.09 -30.86
CA ILE A 33 -30.57 15.62 -30.61
C ILE A 33 -30.01 16.26 -29.34
N LEU A 34 -30.19 17.57 -29.16
CA LEU A 34 -29.77 18.28 -27.95
C LEU A 34 -30.49 17.74 -26.71
N GLY A 35 -31.80 17.48 -26.80
CA GLY A 35 -32.56 16.87 -25.72
C GLY A 35 -32.10 15.45 -25.39
N TYR A 36 -31.79 14.64 -26.40
CA TYR A 36 -31.25 13.29 -26.22
C TYR A 36 -29.85 13.31 -25.57
N MET A 37 -28.97 14.20 -26.04
CA MET A 37 -27.63 14.39 -25.47
C MET A 37 -27.69 14.90 -24.02
N LEU A 38 -28.60 15.83 -23.73
CA LEU A 38 -28.82 16.34 -22.38
C LEU A 38 -29.35 15.24 -21.45
N ARG A 39 -30.30 14.42 -21.91
CA ARG A 39 -30.78 13.25 -21.17
C ARG A 39 -29.66 12.24 -20.90
N TYR A 40 -28.88 11.91 -21.92
CA TYR A 40 -27.73 11.00 -21.79
C TYR A 40 -26.70 11.53 -20.78
N PHE A 41 -26.44 12.83 -20.79
CA PHE A 41 -25.52 13.47 -19.85
C PHE A 41 -26.08 13.53 -18.42
N LEU A 42 -27.38 13.81 -18.25
CA LEU A 42 -28.03 13.82 -16.94
C LEU A 42 -28.17 12.42 -16.33
N GLU A 43 -28.38 11.38 -17.14
CA GLU A 43 -28.46 9.99 -16.69
C GLU A 43 -27.11 9.47 -16.17
N LYS A 44 -26.00 9.92 -16.76
CA LYS A 44 -24.64 9.63 -16.29
C LYS A 44 -24.29 10.28 -14.94
N SER A 45 -25.03 11.31 -14.51
CA SER A 45 -24.76 12.00 -13.23
C SER A 45 -25.10 11.16 -11.98
N LYS A 46 -25.84 10.06 -12.11
CA LYS A 46 -26.18 9.16 -10.99
C LYS A 46 -24.97 8.44 -10.40
N ASP A 47 -23.91 8.20 -11.17
CA ASP A 47 -22.66 7.60 -10.66
C ASP A 47 -21.97 8.48 -9.59
N GLN A 48 -22.33 9.76 -9.49
CA GLN A 48 -21.74 10.67 -8.50
C GLN A 48 -22.23 10.40 -7.06
N THR A 49 -23.42 9.80 -6.88
CA THR A 49 -23.90 9.45 -5.52
C THR A 49 -23.19 8.23 -4.96
N ASP A 50 -22.80 7.27 -5.80
CA ASP A 50 -22.06 6.07 -5.39
C ASP A 50 -20.63 6.40 -4.93
N TRP A 51 -19.97 7.34 -5.62
CA TRP A 51 -18.64 7.78 -5.20
C TRP A 51 -18.66 8.48 -3.84
N LYS A 52 -19.71 9.25 -3.53
CA LYS A 52 -19.88 9.89 -2.22
C LYS A 52 -20.11 8.88 -1.11
N ALA A 53 -21.00 7.90 -1.34
CA ALA A 53 -21.25 6.83 -0.38
C ALA A 53 -19.98 6.00 -0.11
N LYS A 54 -19.22 5.68 -1.16
CA LYS A 54 -17.94 4.96 -1.04
C LYS A 54 -16.89 5.80 -0.31
N PHE A 55 -16.84 7.10 -0.55
CA PHE A 55 -15.96 8.03 0.16
C PHE A 55 -16.30 8.11 1.65
N GLU A 56 -17.58 8.23 2.01
CA GLU A 56 -18.03 8.22 3.41
C GLU A 56 -17.73 6.87 4.09
N SER A 57 -17.94 5.74 3.40
CA SER A 57 -17.61 4.42 3.96
C SER A 57 -16.10 4.25 4.16
N LEU A 58 -15.28 4.77 3.24
CA LEU A 58 -13.82 4.75 3.35
C LEU A 58 -13.35 5.63 4.51
N GLN A 59 -13.92 6.83 4.67
CA GLN A 59 -13.63 7.69 5.81
C GLN A 59 -13.96 7.01 7.14
N HIS A 60 -15.10 6.30 7.20
CA HIS A 60 -15.47 5.54 8.39
C HIS A 60 -14.52 4.35 8.65
N GLU A 61 -14.09 3.65 7.60
CA GLU A 61 -13.11 2.57 7.70
C GLU A 61 -11.77 3.08 8.25
N HIS A 62 -11.28 4.22 7.77
CA HIS A 62 -10.07 4.87 8.31
C HIS A 62 -10.21 5.19 9.80
N GLU A 63 -11.33 5.77 10.22
CA GLU A 63 -11.57 6.08 11.64
C GLU A 63 -11.63 4.82 12.51
N MET A 64 -12.24 3.74 12.00
CA MET A 64 -12.24 2.46 12.70
C MET A 64 -10.84 1.84 12.76
N LEU A 65 -10.07 1.93 11.69
CA LEU A 65 -8.70 1.42 11.66
C LEU A 65 -7.83 2.17 12.67
N ASP A 66 -7.95 3.50 12.74
CA ASP A 66 -7.23 4.33 13.71
C ASP A 66 -7.57 3.95 15.16
N LYS A 67 -8.85 3.72 15.46
CA LYS A 67 -9.29 3.22 16.77
C LYS A 67 -8.71 1.83 17.08
N ARG A 68 -8.65 0.93 16.10
CA ARG A 68 -8.05 -0.40 16.28
C ARG A 68 -6.55 -0.29 16.52
N PHE A 69 -5.85 0.58 15.79
CA PHE A 69 -4.44 0.84 16.02
C PHE A 69 -4.16 1.44 17.40
N SER A 70 -5.00 2.37 17.88
CA SER A 70 -4.84 2.92 19.23
C SER A 70 -5.03 1.85 20.31
N LEU A 71 -6.03 0.98 20.16
CA LEU A 71 -6.27 -0.13 21.09
C LEU A 71 -5.10 -1.11 21.12
N ILE A 72 -4.61 -1.54 19.97
CA ILE A 72 -3.46 -2.45 19.88
C ILE A 72 -2.21 -1.79 20.47
N ARG A 73 -2.03 -0.48 20.27
CA ARG A 73 -0.91 0.27 20.87
C ARG A 73 -1.00 0.28 22.39
N ASP A 74 -2.19 0.48 22.93
CA ASP A 74 -2.43 0.48 24.38
C ASP A 74 -2.28 -0.94 24.98
N GLU A 75 -2.76 -1.98 24.31
CA GLU A 75 -2.58 -3.38 24.71
C GLU A 75 -1.09 -3.75 24.74
N ASN A 76 -0.34 -3.39 23.69
CA ASN A 76 1.12 -3.59 23.68
C ASN A 76 1.79 -2.85 24.84
N ARG A 77 1.36 -1.62 25.17
CA ARG A 77 1.90 -0.86 26.31
C ARG A 77 1.60 -1.54 27.64
N GLN A 78 0.40 -2.06 27.84
CA GLN A 78 0.03 -2.81 29.04
C GLN A 78 0.89 -4.08 29.17
N LEU A 79 0.98 -4.89 28.11
CA LEU A 79 1.80 -6.10 28.09
C LEU A 79 3.28 -5.82 28.39
N THR A 80 3.85 -4.74 27.85
CA THR A 80 5.24 -4.35 28.18
C THR A 80 5.42 -4.00 29.66
N THR A 81 4.43 -3.32 30.25
CA THR A 81 4.46 -2.94 31.67
C THR A 81 4.34 -4.18 32.56
N GLU A 82 3.43 -5.09 32.23
CA GLU A 82 3.28 -6.37 32.93
C GLU A 82 4.55 -7.22 32.85
N LEU A 83 5.22 -7.23 31.70
CA LEU A 83 6.47 -7.97 31.50
C LEU A 83 7.61 -7.37 32.32
N ASP A 84 7.71 -6.04 32.41
CA ASP A 84 8.67 -5.35 33.26
C ASP A 84 8.41 -5.57 34.75
N GLU A 85 7.15 -5.58 35.17
CA GLU A 85 6.77 -5.90 36.55
C GLU A 85 7.07 -7.36 36.90
N CYS A 86 6.74 -8.30 36.01
CA CYS A 86 7.04 -9.71 36.17
C CYS A 86 8.56 -9.94 36.23
N ARG A 87 9.32 -9.25 35.37
CA ARG A 87 10.79 -9.28 35.38
C ARG A 87 11.37 -8.71 36.67
N LYS A 88 10.84 -7.58 37.18
CA LYS A 88 11.25 -7.02 38.47
C LYS A 88 10.96 -7.97 39.63
N LYS A 89 9.79 -8.62 39.64
CA LYS A 89 9.41 -9.65 40.62
C LYS A 89 10.34 -10.87 40.55
N ALA A 90 10.67 -11.31 39.34
CA ALA A 90 11.63 -12.41 39.12
C ALA A 90 13.06 -12.02 39.57
N LEU A 91 13.50 -10.78 39.31
CA LEU A 91 14.79 -10.25 39.76
C LEU A 91 14.84 -10.12 41.29
N SER A 92 13.77 -9.66 41.94
CA SER A 92 13.69 -9.57 43.40
C SER A 92 13.64 -10.95 44.07
N ALA A 93 13.03 -11.95 43.43
CA ALA A 93 13.07 -13.34 43.88
C ALA A 93 14.44 -14.00 43.67
N ARG A 94 15.22 -13.54 42.67
CA ARG A 94 16.58 -14.02 42.42
C ARG A 94 17.61 -13.43 43.40
N ASN A 95 17.37 -12.22 43.92
CA ASN A 95 18.27 -11.57 44.89
C ASN A 95 18.09 -12.06 46.34
N THR A 96 17.07 -12.88 46.61
CA THR A 96 16.78 -13.47 47.94
C THR A 96 17.23 -14.93 48.07
N GLY A 97 17.96 -15.49 47.10
CA GLY A 97 18.50 -16.85 47.17
C GLY A 97 19.84 -16.99 46.45
N TYR A 98 20.91 -17.18 47.24
CA TYR A 98 22.28 -17.61 46.89
C TYR A 98 22.91 -17.02 45.61
N GLY A 99 23.83 -16.08 45.82
CA GLY A 99 24.69 -15.53 44.79
C GLY A 99 25.59 -16.58 44.13
N PHE A 100 25.59 -16.59 42.80
CA PHE A 100 26.70 -17.07 42.01
C PHE A 100 27.22 -15.91 41.15
N ALA A 101 28.45 -15.51 41.44
CA ALA A 101 29.27 -14.70 40.56
C ALA A 101 29.81 -15.57 39.42
N GLY A 102 29.73 -15.09 38.18
CA GLY A 102 30.32 -15.79 37.03
C GLY A 102 29.85 -15.29 35.66
N THR A 103 30.52 -14.25 35.16
CA THR A 103 30.91 -13.97 33.76
C THR A 103 29.93 -14.21 32.59
N ALA A 104 29.75 -13.12 31.82
CA ALA A 104 29.38 -13.07 30.39
C ALA A 104 28.00 -13.63 29.98
N ALA A 105 26.94 -12.84 30.20
CA ALA A 105 25.67 -13.07 29.54
C ALA A 105 25.69 -12.47 28.12
N LYS A 106 26.17 -13.29 27.18
CA LYS A 106 25.77 -13.25 25.77
C LYS A 106 24.24 -13.11 25.70
N THR A 107 23.83 -11.99 25.10
CA THR A 107 22.50 -11.71 24.52
C THR A 107 21.35 -12.54 25.07
N ALA A 108 20.63 -11.99 26.05
CA ALA A 108 19.24 -12.37 26.27
C ALA A 108 18.49 -12.14 24.93
N ALA A 109 17.71 -13.12 24.47
CA ALA A 109 16.88 -12.97 23.29
C ALA A 109 16.05 -11.67 23.43
N PRO A 110 16.03 -10.79 22.41
CA PRO A 110 15.28 -9.56 22.49
C PRO A 110 13.80 -9.87 22.74
N ALA A 111 13.16 -9.08 23.60
CA ALA A 111 11.75 -9.25 23.96
C ALA A 111 10.80 -9.06 22.75
N ARG A 112 11.31 -8.54 21.63
CA ARG A 112 10.60 -8.28 20.38
C ARG A 112 11.45 -8.77 19.21
N LYS A 113 10.81 -9.47 18.26
CA LYS A 113 11.39 -9.84 16.97
C LYS A 113 10.89 -8.84 15.93
N ASP A 114 11.78 -8.34 15.09
CA ASP A 114 11.40 -7.48 13.97
C ASP A 114 11.03 -8.33 12.76
N ASP A 115 10.14 -7.82 11.91
CA ASP A 115 9.79 -8.45 10.65
C ASP A 115 10.96 -8.29 9.67
N LEU A 116 11.73 -9.36 9.45
CA LEU A 116 12.91 -9.33 8.58
C LEU A 116 12.54 -9.40 7.10
N LYS A 117 11.29 -9.73 6.76
CA LYS A 117 10.82 -9.79 5.36
C LYS A 117 10.70 -8.42 4.71
N VAL A 118 10.86 -7.33 5.48
CA VAL A 118 10.99 -5.96 4.96
C VAL A 118 12.27 -5.81 4.11
N VAL A 119 13.28 -6.65 4.35
CA VAL A 119 14.49 -6.73 3.53
C VAL A 119 14.22 -7.61 2.31
N GLU A 120 14.44 -7.06 1.11
CA GLU A 120 14.24 -7.78 -0.14
C GLU A 120 15.18 -8.99 -0.23
N GLY A 121 14.61 -10.14 -0.63
CA GLY A 121 15.33 -11.41 -0.68
C GLY A 121 15.14 -12.28 0.57
N ILE A 122 14.61 -11.73 1.68
CA ILE A 122 14.27 -12.49 2.89
C ILE A 122 12.78 -12.89 2.84
N GLY A 123 12.52 -14.15 2.50
CA GLY A 123 11.18 -14.73 2.60
C GLY A 123 10.87 -15.30 4.00
N PRO A 124 9.61 -15.70 4.28
CA PRO A 124 9.19 -16.24 5.59
C PRO A 124 10.04 -17.43 6.06
N LYS A 125 10.57 -18.22 5.14
CA LYS A 125 11.40 -19.37 5.49
C LYS A 125 12.83 -18.99 5.87
N ILE A 126 13.39 -17.97 5.22
CA ILE A 126 14.72 -17.44 5.53
C ILE A 126 14.68 -16.70 6.86
N GLU A 127 13.64 -15.90 7.10
CA GLU A 127 13.39 -15.26 8.40
C GLU A 127 13.40 -16.29 9.54
N GLN A 128 12.70 -17.43 9.38
CA GLN A 128 12.72 -18.52 10.36
C GLN A 128 14.13 -19.08 10.60
N LEU A 129 14.96 -19.19 9.56
CA LEU A 129 16.35 -19.67 9.68
C LEU A 129 17.22 -18.66 10.42
N LEU A 130 17.06 -17.36 10.14
CA LEU A 130 17.77 -16.29 10.82
C LEU A 130 17.40 -16.23 12.31
N TYR A 131 16.11 -16.33 12.64
CA TYR A 131 15.66 -16.44 14.02
C TYR A 131 16.24 -17.68 14.74
N ALA A 132 16.36 -18.81 14.05
CA ALA A 132 16.95 -20.02 14.64
C ALA A 132 18.45 -19.85 14.95
N GLU A 133 19.13 -18.94 14.26
CA GLU A 133 20.54 -18.59 14.46
C GLU A 133 20.72 -17.31 15.31
N ALA A 134 19.67 -16.91 16.04
CA ALA A 134 19.63 -15.80 16.98
C ALA A 134 19.78 -14.39 16.36
N ILE A 135 19.36 -14.21 15.11
CA ILE A 135 19.26 -12.91 14.44
C ILE A 135 17.79 -12.49 14.45
N TYR A 136 17.38 -11.63 15.37
CA TYR A 136 15.96 -11.36 15.65
C TYR A 136 15.50 -9.96 15.26
N THR A 137 16.40 -8.99 15.22
CA THR A 137 16.09 -7.59 14.93
C THR A 137 16.74 -7.13 13.63
N TRP A 138 16.30 -5.98 13.12
CA TRP A 138 16.99 -5.32 12.00
C TRP A 138 18.42 -4.92 12.38
N GLU A 139 18.67 -4.59 13.65
CA GLU A 139 20.03 -4.32 14.16
C GLU A 139 20.92 -5.57 14.12
N ASP A 140 20.40 -6.71 14.61
CA ASP A 140 21.14 -7.98 14.57
C ASP A 140 21.51 -8.33 13.13
N LEU A 141 20.57 -8.18 12.19
CA LEU A 141 20.78 -8.47 10.78
C LEU A 141 21.77 -7.48 10.13
N ALA A 142 21.68 -6.20 10.48
CA ALA A 142 22.58 -5.15 9.98
C ALA A 142 24.04 -5.32 10.44
N ASP A 143 24.24 -5.91 11.61
CA ASP A 143 25.56 -6.16 12.19
C ASP A 143 26.07 -7.58 11.91
N THR A 144 25.24 -8.46 11.35
CA THR A 144 25.68 -9.79 10.93
C THR A 144 26.50 -9.71 9.64
N PRO A 145 27.73 -10.26 9.61
CA PRO A 145 28.54 -10.30 8.39
C PRO A 145 27.87 -11.11 7.28
N VAL A 146 28.04 -10.68 6.02
CA VAL A 146 27.49 -11.36 4.84
C VAL A 146 27.97 -12.82 4.77
N GLU A 147 29.21 -13.09 5.15
CA GLU A 147 29.78 -14.43 5.20
C GLU A 147 29.02 -15.33 6.18
N ARG A 148 28.61 -14.79 7.32
CA ARG A 148 27.83 -15.52 8.31
C ARG A 148 26.43 -15.83 7.79
N LEU A 149 25.79 -14.87 7.13
CA LEU A 149 24.48 -15.08 6.49
C LEU A 149 24.55 -16.16 5.42
N ARG A 150 25.59 -16.13 4.58
CA ARG A 150 25.83 -17.14 3.54
C ARG A 150 26.02 -18.54 4.14
N GLN A 151 26.79 -18.67 5.23
CA GLN A 151 26.94 -19.94 5.96
C GLN A 151 25.61 -20.47 6.50
N ILE A 152 24.73 -19.61 7.01
CA ILE A 152 23.41 -20.00 7.52
C ILE A 152 22.55 -20.57 6.38
N LEU A 153 22.53 -19.90 5.23
CA LEU A 153 21.79 -20.36 4.04
C LEU A 153 22.34 -21.69 3.51
N ASP A 154 23.67 -21.83 3.44
CA ASP A 154 24.32 -23.06 2.99
C ASP A 154 24.00 -24.26 3.90
N LYS A 155 24.03 -24.04 5.22
CA LYS A 155 23.66 -25.04 6.22
C LYS A 155 22.19 -25.46 6.11
N ALA A 156 21.31 -24.56 5.69
CA ALA A 156 19.89 -24.84 5.49
C ALA A 156 19.61 -25.66 4.21
N GLY A 157 20.55 -25.67 3.25
CA GLY A 157 20.59 -26.59 2.12
C GLY A 157 20.54 -25.92 0.75
N PRO A 158 20.69 -26.71 -0.35
CA PRO A 158 20.89 -26.19 -1.70
C PRO A 158 19.79 -25.26 -2.22
N ARG A 159 18.57 -25.38 -1.69
CA ARG A 159 17.41 -24.56 -2.07
C ARG A 159 17.60 -23.08 -1.74
N TYR A 160 18.43 -22.74 -0.76
CA TYR A 160 18.63 -21.35 -0.32
C TYR A 160 19.79 -20.65 -1.02
N ARG A 161 20.62 -21.36 -1.78
CA ARG A 161 21.78 -20.80 -2.51
C ARG A 161 21.42 -19.84 -3.63
N VAL A 162 20.15 -19.84 -4.05
CA VAL A 162 19.63 -18.88 -5.04
C VAL A 162 19.46 -17.48 -4.46
N HIS A 163 19.40 -17.36 -3.13
CA HIS A 163 19.31 -16.08 -2.44
C HIS A 163 20.72 -15.55 -2.15
N ASP A 164 20.93 -14.27 -2.43
CA ASP A 164 22.18 -13.58 -2.13
C ASP A 164 22.02 -12.66 -0.92
N PRO A 165 22.75 -12.90 0.19
CA PRO A 165 22.62 -12.07 1.38
C PRO A 165 23.41 -10.75 1.32
N GLU A 166 24.09 -10.44 0.22
CA GLU A 166 25.03 -9.31 0.12
C GLU A 166 24.39 -7.97 0.51
N SER A 167 23.16 -7.69 0.05
CA SER A 167 22.47 -6.44 0.37
C SER A 167 21.73 -6.45 1.70
N TRP A 168 21.56 -7.61 2.35
CA TRP A 168 20.67 -7.73 3.50
C TRP A 168 21.11 -6.87 4.69
N PRO A 169 22.40 -6.85 5.08
CA PRO A 169 22.84 -5.99 6.18
C PRO A 169 22.65 -4.50 5.87
N PHE A 170 22.79 -4.09 4.62
CA PHE A 170 22.64 -2.70 4.20
C PHE A 170 21.16 -2.25 4.30
N GLN A 171 20.24 -3.04 3.74
CA GLN A 171 18.80 -2.79 3.86
C GLN A 171 18.33 -2.81 5.32
N ALA A 172 18.80 -3.81 6.09
CA ALA A 172 18.49 -3.91 7.51
C ALA A 172 18.96 -2.69 8.30
N ARG A 173 20.09 -2.08 7.93
CA ARG A 173 20.60 -0.84 8.55
C ARG A 173 19.73 0.38 8.26
N MET A 174 19.03 0.41 7.13
CA MET A 174 18.03 1.44 6.83
C MET A 174 16.76 1.21 7.65
N ALA A 175 16.28 -0.03 7.70
CA ALA A 175 15.12 -0.43 8.51
C ALA A 175 15.33 -0.17 10.01
N ALA A 176 16.48 -0.57 10.56
CA ALA A 176 16.86 -0.32 11.95
C ALA A 176 16.91 1.17 12.29
N GLY A 177 17.35 1.99 11.33
CA GLY A 177 17.38 3.45 11.48
C GLY A 177 16.05 4.15 11.19
N GLY A 178 14.97 3.41 10.89
CA GLY A 178 13.66 3.97 10.53
C GLY A 178 13.65 4.75 9.21
N ARG A 179 14.64 4.54 8.33
CA ARG A 179 14.78 5.25 7.05
C ARG A 179 13.98 4.54 5.95
N TRP A 180 12.65 4.50 6.14
CA TRP A 180 11.75 3.74 5.26
C TRP A 180 11.71 4.30 3.83
N ASP A 181 11.66 5.62 3.68
CA ASP A 181 11.67 6.27 2.35
C ASP A 181 12.96 5.97 1.57
N GLU A 182 14.10 5.95 2.29
CA GLU A 182 15.41 5.63 1.69
C GLU A 182 15.48 4.14 1.29
N LEU A 183 14.96 3.27 2.15
CA LEU A 183 14.88 1.83 1.87
C LEU A 183 14.01 1.54 0.66
N GLU A 184 12.81 2.12 0.59
CA GLU A 184 11.88 1.94 -0.52
C GLU A 184 12.51 2.42 -1.83
N LYS A 185 13.07 3.63 -1.83
CA LYS A 185 13.77 4.15 -3.00
C LYS A 185 14.93 3.26 -3.44
N TRP A 186 15.74 2.77 -2.49
CA TRP A 186 16.84 1.87 -2.79
C TRP A 186 16.34 0.55 -3.43
N GLN A 187 15.26 -0.03 -2.90
CA GLN A 187 14.63 -1.26 -3.41
C GLN A 187 14.01 -1.07 -4.79
N GLU A 188 13.44 0.11 -5.08
CA GLU A 188 12.93 0.46 -6.41
C GLU A 188 14.04 0.54 -7.46
N GLU A 189 15.17 1.16 -7.11
CA GLU A 189 16.34 1.32 -7.97
C GLU A 189 17.08 -0.02 -8.17
N HIS A 190 17.16 -0.85 -7.13
CA HIS A 190 17.95 -2.09 -7.09
C HIS A 190 17.05 -3.33 -7.00
N LYS A 191 16.15 -3.47 -7.97
CA LYS A 191 15.22 -4.61 -8.02
C LYS A 191 15.97 -5.94 -7.89
N TYR A 192 15.40 -6.86 -7.12
CA TYR A 192 15.96 -8.15 -6.74
C TYR A 192 17.01 -8.12 -5.62
N GLY A 193 17.18 -6.99 -4.92
CA GLY A 193 18.11 -6.89 -3.80
C GLY A 193 19.57 -7.15 -4.17
N LYS A 194 19.96 -6.82 -5.41
CA LYS A 194 21.35 -6.98 -5.88
C LYS A 194 21.98 -5.61 -6.07
N PHE A 195 23.25 -5.51 -5.68
CA PHE A 195 24.09 -4.37 -6.04
C PHE A 195 24.41 -4.33 -7.53
#